data_AF-A0A838KXE1-F1
#
_entry.id   AF-A0A838KXE1-F1
#
_cell.length_a   1.000
_cell.length_b   1.000
_cell.length_c   1.000
_cell.angle_alpha   90.00
_cell.angle_beta   90.00
_cell.angle_gamma   90.00
#
_symmetry.space_group_name_H-M   'P 1'
#
loop_
_entity.id
_entity.type
_entity.pdbx_description
1 polymer ?
#
loop_
_entity_poly.entity_id
_entity_poly.type
_entity_poly.pdbx_seq_one_letter_code
_entity_poly.pdbx_strand_id
1 'polypeptide(L)'
;MEPVDTFADYPKALSTLHFELPQELEAGEPPEARGLRRDEVRLMVSYLNDDSVVHSKFGDLPEFLRAGDTLVVNTSGTMNAALPAER
;
A
#
# COMPACT_ATOMS: atom_id res chain seq x y z
N MET A 1 -8.75 -15.93 6.11
CA MET A 1 -7.30 -15.74 5.90
C MET A 1 -6.69 -15.87 7.26
N GLU A 2 -5.93 -16.93 7.52
CA GLU A 2 -5.33 -17.16 8.83
C GLU A 2 -4.42 -15.98 9.22
N PRO A 3 -4.40 -15.56 10.50
CA PRO A 3 -3.50 -14.51 10.96
C PRO A 3 -2.05 -14.87 10.62
N VAL A 4 -1.27 -13.90 10.13
CA VAL A 4 0.14 -14.09 9.75
C VAL A 4 1.01 -14.62 10.91
N ASP A 5 0.47 -14.58 12.12
CA ASP A 5 1.06 -15.09 13.37
C ASP A 5 1.08 -16.62 13.47
N THR A 6 0.35 -17.36 12.61
CA THR A 6 0.31 -18.84 12.66
C THR A 6 1.42 -19.53 11.86
N PHE A 7 2.27 -18.78 11.15
CA PHE A 7 3.40 -19.38 10.43
C PHE A 7 4.59 -19.56 11.39
N ALA A 8 4.76 -20.80 11.87
CA ALA A 8 5.76 -21.19 12.86
C ALA A 8 7.23 -20.85 12.50
N ASP A 9 7.52 -20.52 11.24
CA ASP A 9 8.87 -20.26 10.70
C ASP A 9 9.14 -18.79 10.30
N TYR A 10 8.25 -17.84 10.63
CA TYR A 10 8.59 -16.41 10.48
C TYR A 10 9.11 -15.85 11.81
N PRO A 11 10.44 -15.78 12.02
CA PRO A 11 10.98 -15.06 13.17
C PRO A 11 10.68 -13.56 12.99
N LYS A 12 9.59 -13.07 13.60
CA LYS A 12 9.24 -11.64 13.67
C LYS A 12 10.45 -10.76 14.01
N ALA A 13 11.38 -11.27 14.82
CA ALA A 13 12.50 -10.53 15.37
C ALA A 13 13.79 -10.48 14.51
N LEU A 14 13.85 -11.12 13.33
CA LEU A 14 15.12 -11.22 12.56
C LEU A 14 15.12 -10.57 11.18
N SER A 15 14.02 -9.96 10.72
CA SER A 15 14.04 -9.24 9.45
C SER A 15 14.49 -7.80 9.68
N THR A 16 15.43 -7.32 8.85
CA THR A 16 15.84 -5.90 8.78
C THR A 16 14.71 -4.97 8.38
N LEU A 17 13.55 -5.52 8.01
CA LEU A 17 12.33 -4.82 7.62
C LEU A 17 11.28 -4.81 8.72
N HIS A 18 11.54 -5.42 9.88
CA HIS A 18 10.58 -5.44 10.98
C HIS A 18 10.47 -4.04 11.63
N PHE A 19 9.23 -3.57 11.78
CA PHE A 19 8.89 -2.37 12.53
C PHE A 19 7.60 -2.62 13.33
N GLU A 20 7.39 -1.85 14.39
CA GLU A 20 6.16 -1.90 15.17
C GLU A 20 5.06 -1.09 14.45
N LEU A 21 3.95 -1.76 14.10
CA LEU A 21 2.75 -1.13 13.56
C LEU A 21 1.60 -1.25 14.57
N PRO A 22 1.23 -0.17 15.27
CA PRO A 22 0.04 -0.15 16.10
C PRO A 22 -1.21 -0.48 15.27
N GLN A 23 -2.07 -1.35 15.81
CA GLN A 23 -3.25 -1.87 15.11
C GLN A 23 -4.20 -0.76 14.66
N GLU A 24 -4.31 0.32 15.44
CA GLU A 24 -5.14 1.48 15.15
C GLU A 24 -4.67 2.31 13.93
N LEU A 25 -3.42 2.12 13.50
CA LEU A 25 -2.88 2.78 12.31
C LEU A 25 -3.10 1.98 11.02
N GLU A 26 -3.57 0.73 11.13
CA GLU A 26 -4.01 -0.06 9.99
C GLU A 26 -5.34 0.47 9.45
N ALA A 27 -5.39 0.76 8.15
CA ALA A 27 -6.62 1.19 7.50
C ALA A 27 -7.57 -0.01 7.32
N GLY A 28 -8.60 -0.10 8.17
CA GLY A 28 -9.61 -1.16 8.09
C GLY A 28 -10.60 -1.01 6.92
N GLU A 29 -10.71 0.18 6.34
CA GLU A 29 -11.63 0.48 5.25
C GLU A 29 -11.07 1.59 4.33
N PRO A 30 -11.50 1.64 3.05
CA PRO A 30 -11.05 2.67 2.13
C PRO A 30 -11.48 4.08 2.59
N PRO A 31 -10.78 5.15 2.17
CA PRO A 31 -11.09 6.53 2.54
C PRO A 31 -12.56 6.95 2.30
N GLU A 32 -13.21 6.42 1.26
CA GLU A 32 -14.60 6.77 0.93
C GLU A 32 -15.59 6.32 1.99
N ALA A 33 -15.34 5.19 2.66
CA ALA A 33 -16.18 4.72 3.77
C ALA A 33 -16.10 5.65 4.99
N ARG A 34 -15.00 6.41 5.09
CA ARG A 34 -14.77 7.43 6.12
C ARG A 34 -15.19 8.84 5.67
N GLY A 35 -15.84 8.97 4.51
CA GLY A 35 -16.30 10.25 3.96
C GLY A 35 -15.24 11.12 3.28
N LEU A 36 -14.07 10.54 2.97
CA LEU A 36 -12.99 11.22 2.24
C LEU A 36 -12.98 10.82 0.77
N ARG A 37 -12.59 11.73 -0.10
CA ARG A 37 -12.24 11.35 -1.49
C ARG A 37 -10.96 10.52 -1.51
N ARG A 38 -10.79 9.71 -2.56
CA ARG A 38 -9.58 8.88 -2.77
C ARG A 38 -8.27 9.67 -2.66
N ASP A 39 -8.26 10.91 -3.15
CA ASP A 39 -7.09 11.79 -3.22
C ASP A 39 -6.88 12.67 -1.97
N GLU A 40 -7.78 12.61 -0.99
CA GLU A 40 -7.64 13.33 0.29
C GLU A 40 -6.79 12.57 1.33
N VAL A 41 -6.28 11.39 0.97
CA VAL A 41 -5.37 10.61 1.82
C VAL A 41 -3.99 11.28 1.96
N ARG A 42 -3.26 10.91 3.01
CA ARG A 42 -1.88 11.36 3.24
C ARG A 42 -0.94 10.76 2.20
N LEU A 43 0.03 11.54 1.76
CA LEU A 43 1.16 11.11 0.93
C LEU A 43 2.46 11.33 1.71
N MET A 44 3.31 10.30 1.77
CA MET A 44 4.68 10.41 2.28
C MET A 44 5.64 10.39 1.10
N VAL A 45 6.46 11.42 0.98
CA VAL A 45 7.51 11.52 -0.05
C VAL A 45 8.85 11.40 0.65
N SER A 46 9.67 10.44 0.23
CA SER A 46 11.05 10.27 0.73
C SER A 46 12.05 10.53 -0.38
N TYR A 47 13.11 11.26 -0.04
CA TYR A 47 14.21 11.61 -0.95
C TYR A 47 15.43 10.76 -0.61
N LEU A 48 15.80 9.85 -1.52
CA LEU A 48 16.89 8.89 -1.29
C LEU A 48 18.29 9.54 -1.22
N ASN A 49 18.46 10.70 -1.85
CA ASN A 49 19.74 11.40 -1.95
C ASN A 49 20.19 12.03 -0.63
N ASP A 50 19.24 12.45 0.21
CA ASP A 50 19.51 13.17 1.46
C ASP A 50 18.72 12.64 2.67
N ASP A 51 18.01 11.52 2.50
CA ASP A 51 17.21 10.86 3.53
C ASP A 51 16.11 11.77 4.13
N SER A 52 15.67 12.79 3.37
CA SER A 52 14.60 13.69 3.83
C SER A 52 13.20 13.14 3.55
N VAL A 53 12.25 13.52 4.41
CA VAL A 53 10.84 13.11 4.33
C VAL A 53 9.93 14.34 4.30
N VAL A 54 8.96 14.34 3.39
CA VAL A 54 7.91 15.35 3.28
C VAL A 54 6.55 14.69 3.49
N HIS A 55 5.73 15.29 4.34
CA HIS A 55 4.33 14.92 4.51
C HIS A 55 3.43 15.83 3.67
N SER A 56 2.60 15.23 2.83
CA SER A 56 1.72 15.92 1.90
C SER A 56 0.36 15.18 1.79
N LYS A 57 -0.46 15.52 0.79
CA LYS A 57 -1.70 14.82 0.44
C LYS A 57 -1.59 14.26 -0.97
N PHE A 58 -2.36 13.21 -1.26
CA PHE A 58 -2.29 12.56 -2.57
C PHE A 58 -2.73 13.48 -3.72
N GLY A 59 -3.65 14.42 -3.47
CA GLY A 59 -4.01 15.48 -4.42
C GLY A 59 -2.83 16.37 -4.87
N ASP A 60 -1.77 16.45 -4.07
CA ASP A 60 -0.57 17.24 -4.36
C ASP A 60 0.52 16.42 -5.09
N LEU A 61 0.26 15.15 -5.44
CA LEU A 61 1.20 14.30 -6.18
C LEU A 61 1.82 14.99 -7.43
N PRO A 62 1.07 15.79 -8.23
CA PRO A 62 1.64 16.47 -9.38
C PRO A 62 2.82 17.41 -9.06
N GLU A 63 2.91 17.97 -7.85
CA GLU A 63 4.00 18.86 -7.42
C GLU A 63 5.34 18.12 -7.27
N PHE A 64 5.30 16.79 -7.19
CA PHE A 64 6.48 15.93 -7.04
C PHE A 64 6.90 15.24 -8.36
N LEU A 65 6.15 15.49 -9.44
CA LEU A 65 6.44 14.97 -10.77
C LEU A 65 7.03 16.08 -11.65
N ARG A 66 7.83 15.69 -12.62
CA ARG A 66 8.38 16.59 -13.64
C ARG A 66 7.82 16.25 -15.00
N ALA A 67 7.79 17.24 -15.88
CA ALA A 67 7.49 17.00 -17.29
C ALA A 67 8.48 15.98 -17.87
N GLY A 68 7.95 14.92 -18.48
CA GLY A 68 8.73 13.79 -18.98
C GLY A 68 8.70 12.55 -18.09
N ASP A 69 8.24 12.67 -16.84
CA ASP A 69 8.02 11.50 -15.98
C ASP A 69 6.87 10.64 -16.54
N THR A 70 6.99 9.31 -16.40
CA THR A 70 5.98 8.35 -16.86
C THR A 70 5.33 7.67 -15.66
N LEU A 71 4.02 7.83 -15.52
CA LEU A 71 3.24 7.12 -14.52
C LEU A 71 2.75 5.77 -15.09
N VAL A 72 3.22 4.68 -14.50
CA VAL A 72 2.78 3.33 -14.87
C VAL A 72 1.69 2.89 -13.89
N VAL A 73 0.49 2.64 -14.41
CA VAL A 73 -0.66 2.18 -13.62
C VAL A 73 -0.88 0.70 -13.87
N ASN A 74 -0.95 -0.10 -12.80
CA ASN A 74 -1.31 -1.50 -12.90
C ASN A 74 -2.83 -1.65 -13.04
N THR A 75 -3.28 -2.28 -14.12
CA THR A 75 -4.67 -2.69 -14.30
C THR A 75 -4.71 -4.20 -14.41
N SER A 76 -5.03 -4.88 -13.30
CA SER A 76 -5.16 -6.33 -13.27
C SER A 76 -6.57 -6.75 -13.70
N GLY A 77 -6.65 -7.79 -14.53
CA GLY A 77 -7.89 -8.45 -14.90
C GLY A 77 -7.91 -9.88 -14.36
N THR A 78 -9.08 -10.34 -13.91
CA THR A 78 -9.27 -11.77 -13.60
C THR A 78 -9.42 -12.54 -14.90
N MET A 79 -8.63 -13.59 -15.08
CA MET A 79 -8.78 -14.52 -16.19
C MET A 79 -9.74 -15.64 -15.79
N ASN A 80 -10.78 -15.87 -16.60
CA ASN A 80 -11.70 -16.99 -16.39
C ASN A 80 -10.97 -18.32 -16.56
N ALA A 81 -10.98 -19.15 -15.53
CA ALA A 81 -10.28 -20.44 -15.51
C ALA A 81 -11.16 -21.58 -14.94
N ALA A 82 -12.48 -21.41 -14.95
CA ALA A 82 -13.40 -22.44 -14.49
C ALA A 82 -13.34 -23.69 -15.38
N LEU A 83 -13.19 -24.87 -14.75
CA LEU A 83 -13.24 -26.17 -15.41
C LEU A 83 -14.45 -26.97 -14.90
N PRO A 84 -15.10 -27.79 -15.74
CA PRO A 84 -16.07 -28.77 -15.28
C PRO A 84 -15.44 -29.70 -14.23
N ALA A 85 -16.16 -29.97 -13.14
CA ALA A 85 -15.75 -30.93 -12.12
C ALA A 85 -16.90 -31.89 -11.83
N GLU A 86 -16.56 -33.16 -11.61
CA GLU A 86 -17.48 -34.18 -11.10
C GLU A 86 -17.16 -34.46 -9.63
N ARG A 87 -18.14 -35.00 -8.90
CA ARG A 87 -18.03 -35.29 -7.46
C ARG A 87 -17.21 -36.55 -7.18
#